data_AF-A0AAU8WVY1-F1
#
_entry.id   AF-A0AAU8WVY1-F1
#
_cell.length_a   1.000
_cell.length_b   1.000
_cell.length_c   1.000
_cell.angle_alpha   90.00
_cell.angle_beta   90.00
_cell.angle_gamma   90.00
#
_symmetry.space_group_name_H-M   'P 1'
#
loop_
_entity.id
_entity.type
_entity.pdbx_description
1 polymer ?
#
loop_
_entity_poly.entity_id
_entity_poly.type
_entity_poly.pdbx_seq_one_letter_code
_entity_poly.pdbx_strand_id
1 'polypeptide(L)'
;MKNIALILSILFSYVIHANECDSLIVNGSFESSPARPSIWETFPGNDETSLPGWKTLGEGVEWSSHVSASGGSKLYTPDGDYMIDLNNYYSKNGGGIEQSFPTKVGAKYLVTFHAGTQKNYNRDGTAKLNVIIGDEHYIYNLKTERSDAIDWTYFSFSFVAGQPSTTIKFTTDTNSLEHFTVIDDVNIVPLNKPRAILVN
;
A
#
# COMPACT_ATOMS: atom_id res chain seq x y z
N MET A 1 53.83 -0.19 -38.65
CA MET A 1 53.22 -0.22 -37.31
C MET A 1 51.80 0.32 -37.45
N LYS A 2 50.78 -0.56 -37.35
CA LYS A 2 49.36 -0.18 -37.50
C LYS A 2 48.80 0.09 -36.10
N ASN A 3 48.40 1.33 -35.84
CA ASN A 3 47.74 1.71 -34.60
C ASN A 3 46.24 1.39 -34.73
N ILE A 4 45.77 0.41 -33.95
CA ILE A 4 44.35 0.09 -33.80
C ILE A 4 43.83 0.93 -32.64
N ALA A 5 42.91 1.86 -32.92
CA ALA A 5 42.20 2.59 -31.89
C ALA A 5 41.07 1.71 -31.33
N LEU A 6 41.11 1.44 -30.03
CA LEU A 6 40.07 0.72 -29.30
C LEU A 6 38.98 1.72 -28.89
N ILE A 7 37.80 1.63 -29.49
CA ILE A 7 36.63 2.42 -29.08
C ILE A 7 35.89 1.63 -27.99
N LEU A 8 35.94 2.14 -26.76
CA LEU A 8 35.19 1.60 -25.62
C LEU A 8 33.77 2.18 -25.64
N SER A 9 32.78 1.37 -26.04
CA SER A 9 31.38 1.76 -25.98
C SER A 9 30.85 1.57 -24.56
N ILE A 10 30.61 2.67 -23.84
CA ILE A 10 29.95 2.67 -22.54
C ILE A 10 28.43 2.61 -22.78
N LEU A 11 27.82 1.49 -22.42
CA LEU A 11 26.36 1.35 -22.35
C LEU A 11 25.84 2.12 -21.13
N PHE A 12 25.20 3.27 -21.36
CA PHE A 12 24.42 3.96 -20.33
C PHE A 12 23.07 3.26 -20.19
N SER A 13 22.89 2.49 -19.12
CA SER A 13 21.58 2.01 -18.70
C SER A 13 20.76 3.22 -18.21
N TYR A 14 19.74 3.62 -18.96
CA TYR A 14 18.79 4.64 -18.52
C TYR A 14 17.98 4.08 -17.35
N VAL A 15 18.36 4.46 -16.12
CA VAL A 15 17.47 4.35 -14.97
C VAL A 15 16.44 5.47 -15.14
N ILE A 16 15.20 5.09 -15.44
CA ILE A 16 14.07 6.03 -15.43
C ILE A 16 13.85 6.43 -13.97
N HIS A 17 14.42 7.56 -13.57
CA HIS A 17 14.06 8.18 -12.31
C HIS A 17 12.69 8.83 -12.53
N ALA A 18 11.67 8.30 -11.87
CA ALA A 18 10.42 9.05 -11.73
C ALA A 18 10.79 10.34 -11.00
N ASN A 19 10.49 11.51 -11.59
CA ASN A 19 10.46 12.75 -10.80
C ASN A 19 9.51 12.50 -9.62
N GLU A 20 9.88 12.89 -8.40
CA GLU A 20 8.98 12.89 -7.25
C GLU A 20 7.78 13.79 -7.58
N CYS A 21 6.73 13.16 -8.10
CA CYS A 21 5.42 13.78 -8.13
C CYS A 21 4.81 13.54 -6.76
N ASP A 22 4.13 14.55 -6.21
CA ASP A 22 3.36 14.38 -5.00
C ASP A 22 2.39 13.19 -5.15
N SER A 23 2.30 12.39 -4.10
CA SER A 23 1.31 11.31 -4.03
C SER A 23 -0.08 11.87 -4.27
N LEU A 24 -0.87 11.16 -5.06
CA LEU A 24 -2.30 11.45 -5.25
C LEU A 24 -3.15 10.89 -4.09
N ILE A 25 -2.54 10.15 -3.18
CA ILE A 25 -3.17 9.58 -1.99
C ILE A 25 -2.93 10.49 -0.80
N VAL A 26 -4.01 10.87 -0.14
CA VAL A 26 -3.99 11.55 1.16
C VAL A 26 -3.82 10.50 2.25
N ASN A 27 -2.94 10.79 3.22
CA ASN A 27 -2.70 9.95 4.39
C ASN A 27 -2.35 8.49 4.01
N GLY A 28 -1.46 8.33 3.03
CA GLY A 28 -1.05 7.03 2.51
C GLY A 28 -0.28 6.16 3.51
N SER A 29 0.48 6.79 4.41
CA SER A 29 1.16 6.14 5.54
C SER A 29 0.39 6.18 6.85
N PHE A 30 -0.88 6.62 6.82
CA PHE A 30 -1.77 6.57 7.99
C PHE A 30 -1.30 7.37 9.23
N GLU A 31 -0.40 8.33 9.05
CA GLU A 31 0.18 9.17 10.12
C GLU A 31 -0.70 10.36 10.54
N SER A 32 -1.70 10.71 9.73
CA SER A 32 -2.56 11.88 9.94
C SER A 32 -3.83 11.48 10.67
N SER A 33 -4.09 12.09 11.83
CA SER A 33 -5.34 11.91 12.57
C SER A 33 -5.60 12.98 13.63
N PRO A 34 -6.88 13.28 13.95
CA PRO A 34 -7.25 14.09 15.10
C PRO A 34 -7.03 13.40 16.47
N ALA A 35 -6.98 12.07 16.52
CA ALA A 35 -6.77 11.30 17.75
C ALA A 35 -5.97 10.03 17.42
N ARG A 36 -4.70 9.99 17.79
CA ARG A 36 -3.81 8.86 17.51
C ARG A 36 -4.03 7.72 18.50
N PRO A 37 -4.20 6.45 18.08
CA PRO A 37 -4.42 5.35 18.99
C PRO A 37 -3.18 5.09 19.82
N SER A 38 -3.37 4.93 21.13
CA SER A 38 -2.28 4.48 22.01
C SER A 38 -1.90 3.02 21.76
N ILE A 39 -2.84 2.21 21.24
CA ILE A 39 -2.66 0.79 20.93
C ILE A 39 -3.28 0.38 19.60
N TRP A 40 -4.48 -0.18 19.63
CA TRP A 40 -5.34 -0.56 18.51
C TRP A 40 -6.65 0.20 18.65
N GLU A 41 -7.13 0.78 17.57
CA GLU A 41 -8.43 1.42 17.49
C GLU A 41 -9.23 0.82 16.34
N THR A 42 -10.41 0.29 16.69
CA THR A 42 -11.32 -0.28 15.71
C THR A 42 -12.17 0.81 15.09
N PHE A 43 -12.17 0.86 13.76
CA PHE A 43 -13.10 1.67 12.99
C PHE A 43 -14.15 0.78 12.34
N PRO A 44 -15.45 1.09 12.48
CA PRO A 44 -16.50 0.32 11.84
C PRO A 44 -16.43 0.47 10.32
N GLY A 45 -17.02 -0.46 9.56
CA GLY A 45 -17.21 -0.27 8.12
C GLY A 45 -18.13 0.91 7.79
N ASN A 46 -17.94 1.52 6.62
CA ASN A 46 -18.60 2.74 6.15
C ASN A 46 -18.30 4.01 6.99
N ASP A 47 -17.18 4.04 7.71
CA ASP A 47 -16.65 5.25 8.34
C ASP A 47 -15.84 6.06 7.32
N GLU A 48 -16.09 7.37 7.24
CA GLU A 48 -15.39 8.32 6.35
C GLU A 48 -14.71 9.45 7.15
N THR A 49 -14.70 9.35 8.47
CA THR A 49 -14.32 10.45 9.38
C THR A 49 -13.11 10.13 10.25
N SER A 50 -12.96 8.89 10.69
CA SER A 50 -11.91 8.53 11.66
C SER A 50 -10.54 8.32 11.02
N LEU A 51 -10.49 7.96 9.72
CA LEU A 51 -9.24 7.78 8.97
C LEU A 51 -9.19 8.82 7.82
N PRO A 52 -8.54 9.98 8.02
CA PRO A 52 -8.54 11.05 7.02
C PRO A 52 -8.13 10.57 5.62
N GLY A 53 -8.94 10.90 4.62
CA GLY A 53 -8.72 10.51 3.22
C GLY A 53 -9.25 9.13 2.85
N TRP A 54 -9.65 8.29 3.81
CA TRP A 54 -10.07 6.92 3.58
C TRP A 54 -11.48 6.65 4.08
N LYS A 55 -12.22 5.85 3.30
CA LYS A 55 -13.47 5.23 3.73
C LYS A 55 -13.19 3.79 4.13
N THR A 56 -13.67 3.36 5.29
CA THR A 56 -13.60 1.96 5.69
C THR A 56 -14.70 1.12 5.03
N LEU A 57 -14.44 -0.16 4.80
CA LEU A 57 -15.29 -1.10 4.09
C LEU A 57 -15.54 -2.37 4.92
N GLY A 58 -16.50 -3.16 4.47
CA GLY A 58 -16.81 -4.46 5.06
C GLY A 58 -17.21 -4.32 6.53
N GLU A 59 -16.64 -5.17 7.38
CA GLU A 59 -16.89 -5.11 8.82
C GLU A 59 -16.08 -4.01 9.54
N GLY A 60 -15.11 -3.38 8.85
CA GLY A 60 -14.26 -2.33 9.39
C GLY A 60 -12.80 -2.76 9.49
N VAL A 61 -11.97 -1.88 10.06
CA VAL A 61 -10.51 -2.04 10.14
C VAL A 61 -10.01 -1.74 11.54
N GLU A 62 -8.75 -2.08 11.79
CA GLU A 62 -8.03 -1.61 12.96
C GLU A 62 -6.86 -0.72 12.57
N TRP A 63 -6.79 0.44 13.21
CA TRP A 63 -5.66 1.36 13.09
C TRP A 63 -4.76 1.23 14.31
N SER A 64 -3.45 1.08 14.07
CA SER A 64 -2.52 0.68 15.13
C SER A 64 -1.19 1.40 15.04
N SER A 65 -0.55 1.56 16.19
CA SER A 65 0.85 1.98 16.27
C SER A 65 1.80 0.77 16.28
N HIS A 66 2.98 0.96 15.70
CA HIS A 66 4.06 -0.04 15.66
C HIS A 66 4.49 -0.55 17.04
N VAL A 67 4.28 0.24 18.09
CA VAL A 67 4.60 -0.12 19.49
C VAL A 67 3.65 -1.19 20.03
N SER A 68 2.40 -1.18 19.57
CA SER A 68 1.32 -2.02 20.07
C SER A 68 1.27 -3.38 19.40
N ALA A 69 1.50 -3.44 18.08
CA ALA A 69 1.29 -4.66 17.31
C ALA A 69 2.27 -5.81 17.60
N SER A 70 3.36 -5.55 18.33
CA SER A 70 4.41 -6.52 18.65
C SER A 70 4.47 -6.98 20.10
N GLY A 71 3.55 -6.55 20.96
CA GLY A 71 3.69 -6.82 22.38
C GLY A 71 4.98 -6.22 22.97
N GLY A 72 5.42 -5.07 22.48
CA GLY A 72 6.52 -4.28 23.05
C GLY A 72 7.90 -4.45 22.40
N SER A 73 8.03 -5.19 21.30
CA SER A 73 9.26 -5.24 20.50
C SER A 73 9.15 -4.24 19.34
N LYS A 74 10.01 -3.22 19.30
CA LYS A 74 9.94 -2.10 18.34
C LYS A 74 9.77 -2.61 16.89
N LEU A 75 8.54 -2.59 16.35
CA LEU A 75 8.31 -2.84 14.94
C LEU A 75 8.66 -1.59 14.17
N TYR A 76 9.18 -1.78 12.98
CA TYR A 76 9.28 -0.71 12.02
C TYR A 76 8.02 -0.80 11.15
N THR A 77 7.23 0.27 11.13
CA THR A 77 6.31 0.51 10.00
C THR A 77 7.14 0.95 8.80
N PRO A 78 6.74 0.57 7.57
CA PRO A 78 7.37 1.03 6.36
C PRO A 78 7.51 2.56 6.27
N ASP A 79 6.53 3.32 6.76
CA ASP A 79 6.59 4.77 6.94
C ASP A 79 5.99 5.16 8.32
N GLY A 80 6.51 6.22 8.93
CA GLY A 80 5.93 6.76 10.16
C GLY A 80 5.90 5.81 11.37
N ASP A 81 4.79 5.82 12.11
CA ASP A 81 4.55 5.08 13.35
C ASP A 81 3.29 4.20 13.30
N TYR A 82 2.40 4.36 12.31
CA TYR A 82 1.07 3.77 12.25
C TYR A 82 0.83 2.93 10.99
N MET A 83 -0.11 2.00 11.09
CA MET A 83 -0.51 1.11 10.00
C MET A 83 -1.97 0.69 10.13
N ILE A 84 -2.53 0.14 9.05
CA ILE A 84 -3.90 -0.40 9.04
C ILE A 84 -3.86 -1.93 8.96
N ASP A 85 -4.52 -2.61 9.89
CA ASP A 85 -5.01 -3.96 9.67
C ASP A 85 -6.38 -3.88 9.01
N LEU A 86 -6.52 -4.48 7.82
CA LEU A 86 -7.76 -4.46 7.03
C LEU A 86 -8.86 -5.32 7.65
N ASN A 87 -8.52 -6.12 8.66
CA ASN A 87 -9.46 -6.76 9.54
C ASN A 87 -9.64 -5.92 10.81
N ASN A 88 -10.85 -5.89 11.38
CA ASN A 88 -10.98 -5.50 12.78
C ASN A 88 -11.00 -6.73 13.70
N TYR A 89 -10.72 -6.54 14.99
CA TYR A 89 -10.58 -7.59 16.00
C TYR A 89 -11.76 -8.58 16.11
N TYR A 90 -12.95 -8.23 15.63
CA TYR A 90 -14.15 -9.09 15.67
C TYR A 90 -14.64 -9.54 14.29
N SER A 91 -13.93 -9.18 13.23
CA SER A 91 -14.34 -9.43 11.87
C SER A 91 -14.19 -10.90 11.49
N LYS A 92 -15.26 -11.49 10.96
CA LYS A 92 -15.25 -12.85 10.40
C LYS A 92 -15.21 -12.86 8.89
N ASN A 93 -15.65 -11.77 8.26
CA ASN A 93 -15.79 -11.65 6.81
C ASN A 93 -14.83 -10.64 6.19
N GLY A 94 -13.91 -10.11 7.00
CA GLY A 94 -12.93 -9.10 6.62
C GLY A 94 -13.50 -7.69 6.45
N GLY A 95 -12.58 -6.75 6.26
CA GLY A 95 -12.86 -5.35 6.02
C GLY A 95 -12.04 -4.78 4.89
N GLY A 96 -11.80 -3.47 4.95
CA GLY A 96 -10.95 -2.80 4.00
C GLY A 96 -11.02 -1.29 4.06
N ILE A 97 -10.32 -0.64 3.14
CA ILE A 97 -10.35 0.80 2.94
C ILE A 97 -10.41 1.14 1.45
N GLU A 98 -11.01 2.28 1.13
CA GLU A 98 -10.97 2.86 -0.21
C GLU A 98 -10.71 4.36 -0.20
N GLN A 99 -10.04 4.83 -1.25
CA GLN A 99 -9.84 6.25 -1.51
C GLN A 99 -10.01 6.51 -3.00
N SER A 100 -10.75 7.58 -3.34
CA SER A 100 -10.88 8.06 -4.71
C SER A 100 -9.96 9.26 -4.92
N PHE A 101 -9.28 9.32 -6.06
CA PHE A 101 -8.33 10.36 -6.38
C PHE A 101 -8.44 10.79 -7.86
N PRO A 102 -8.14 12.06 -8.16
CA PRO A 102 -8.24 12.58 -9.52
C PRO A 102 -7.20 11.91 -10.43
N THR A 103 -7.64 11.56 -11.64
CA THR A 103 -6.79 10.96 -12.68
C THR A 103 -7.07 11.60 -14.04
N LYS A 104 -6.20 11.32 -15.02
CA LYS A 104 -6.36 11.76 -16.40
C LYS A 104 -6.58 10.53 -17.27
N VAL A 105 -7.69 10.49 -18.01
CA VAL A 105 -8.02 9.38 -18.92
C VAL A 105 -6.84 9.12 -19.87
N GLY A 106 -6.40 7.87 -19.94
CA GLY A 106 -5.28 7.41 -20.77
C GLY A 106 -3.88 7.75 -20.24
N ALA A 107 -3.76 8.35 -19.06
CA ALA A 107 -2.50 8.50 -18.34
C ALA A 107 -2.18 7.21 -17.55
N LYS A 108 -0.88 6.93 -17.41
CA LYS A 108 -0.38 5.77 -16.67
C LYS A 108 0.07 6.23 -15.29
N TYR A 109 -0.17 5.41 -14.27
CA TYR A 109 0.15 5.69 -12.88
C TYR A 109 0.91 4.52 -12.28
N LEU A 110 1.80 4.81 -11.32
CA LEU A 110 2.51 3.84 -10.51
C LEU A 110 1.83 3.79 -9.14
N VAL A 111 1.47 2.59 -8.70
CA VAL A 111 0.97 2.30 -7.36
C VAL A 111 2.08 1.59 -6.60
N THR A 112 2.35 2.03 -5.38
CA THR A 112 3.27 1.37 -4.46
C THR A 112 2.64 1.30 -3.08
N PHE A 113 2.90 0.23 -2.35
CA PHE A 113 2.48 0.07 -0.97
C PHE A 113 3.27 -1.07 -0.32
N HIS A 114 3.20 -1.15 1.00
CA HIS A 114 3.67 -2.30 1.75
C HIS A 114 2.47 -3.06 2.31
N ALA A 115 2.56 -4.39 2.30
CA ALA A 115 1.61 -5.24 3.00
C ALA A 115 2.32 -6.40 3.69
N GLY A 116 1.76 -6.87 4.79
CA GLY A 116 2.38 -7.88 5.62
C GLY A 116 1.39 -8.63 6.50
N THR A 117 1.92 -9.61 7.21
CA THR A 117 1.21 -10.38 8.23
C THR A 117 2.18 -10.86 9.31
N GLN A 118 1.66 -11.47 10.36
CA GLN A 118 2.41 -11.94 11.53
C GLN A 118 1.76 -13.19 12.13
N LYS A 119 2.59 -14.12 12.61
CA LYS A 119 2.16 -15.32 13.34
C LYS A 119 2.14 -15.08 14.85
N ASN A 120 1.22 -14.23 15.32
CA ASN A 120 1.10 -13.87 16.74
C ASN A 120 -0.37 -13.68 17.15
N TYR A 121 -0.65 -13.56 18.45
CA TYR A 121 -2.01 -13.39 18.98
C TYR A 121 -2.99 -14.47 18.51
N ASN A 122 -2.54 -15.72 18.38
CA ASN A 122 -3.28 -16.86 17.81
C ASN A 122 -3.55 -16.80 16.31
N ARG A 123 -2.98 -15.85 15.57
CA ARG A 123 -3.02 -15.81 14.10
C ARG A 123 -1.96 -16.75 13.52
N ASP A 124 -2.26 -17.35 12.38
CA ASP A 124 -1.45 -18.43 11.80
C ASP A 124 -0.27 -17.93 10.94
N GLY A 125 -0.17 -16.62 10.72
CA GLY A 125 0.86 -16.01 9.90
C GLY A 125 0.53 -16.02 8.40
N THR A 126 -0.71 -16.25 8.01
CA THR A 126 -1.19 -16.11 6.64
C THR A 126 -2.14 -14.92 6.49
N ALA A 127 -2.21 -14.36 5.28
CA ALA A 127 -3.14 -13.29 4.94
C ALA A 127 -3.55 -13.36 3.47
N LYS A 128 -4.73 -12.80 3.17
CA LYS A 128 -5.18 -12.57 1.80
C LYS A 128 -5.52 -11.09 1.64
N LEU A 129 -4.85 -10.45 0.68
CA LEU A 129 -5.07 -9.06 0.31
C LEU A 129 -5.65 -8.99 -1.09
N ASN A 130 -6.77 -8.30 -1.23
CA ASN A 130 -7.36 -7.94 -2.52
C ASN A 130 -7.11 -6.45 -2.76
N VAL A 131 -6.55 -6.12 -3.93
CA VAL A 131 -6.31 -4.74 -4.37
C VAL A 131 -7.09 -4.49 -5.65
N ILE A 132 -8.02 -3.55 -5.61
CA ILE A 132 -8.91 -3.23 -6.73
C ILE A 132 -8.67 -1.78 -7.14
N ILE A 133 -8.40 -1.53 -8.42
CA ILE A 133 -8.18 -0.18 -8.94
C ILE A 133 -8.65 -0.05 -10.38
N GLY A 134 -9.63 0.82 -10.60
CA GLY A 134 -10.34 0.85 -11.88
C GLY A 134 -10.96 -0.52 -12.18
N ASP A 135 -10.61 -1.10 -13.32
CA ASP A 135 -11.05 -2.44 -13.75
C ASP A 135 -10.06 -3.56 -13.35
N GLU A 136 -8.93 -3.21 -12.73
CA GLU A 136 -7.90 -4.16 -12.33
C GLU A 136 -8.19 -4.74 -10.93
N HIS A 137 -7.95 -6.03 -10.76
CA HIS A 137 -8.10 -6.75 -9.50
C HIS A 137 -6.91 -7.68 -9.28
N TYR A 138 -6.19 -7.45 -8.19
CA TYR A 138 -5.03 -8.23 -7.75
C TYR A 138 -5.35 -8.95 -6.45
N ILE A 139 -4.94 -10.22 -6.35
CA ILE A 139 -5.07 -11.02 -5.13
C ILE A 139 -3.68 -11.47 -4.72
N TYR A 140 -3.26 -11.09 -3.52
CA TYR A 140 -1.98 -11.45 -2.92
C TYR A 140 -2.22 -12.35 -1.71
N ASN A 141 -1.57 -13.50 -1.68
CA ASN A 141 -1.54 -14.38 -0.51
C ASN A 141 -0.18 -14.19 0.16
N LEU A 142 -0.19 -13.69 1.40
CA LEU A 142 1.00 -13.46 2.20
C LEU A 142 1.16 -14.59 3.21
N LYS A 143 2.41 -14.88 3.54
CA LYS A 143 2.74 -15.83 4.60
C LYS A 143 4.02 -15.45 5.31
N THR A 144 4.04 -15.59 6.62
CA THR A 144 5.25 -15.53 7.43
C THR A 144 5.22 -16.57 8.54
N GLU A 145 6.40 -16.95 9.01
CA GLU A 145 6.56 -17.70 10.26
C GLU A 145 7.03 -16.79 11.41
N ARG A 146 7.24 -15.49 11.15
CA ARG A 146 7.66 -14.51 12.15
C ARG A 146 6.52 -14.25 13.15
N SER A 147 6.81 -14.43 14.42
CA SER A 147 5.89 -14.12 15.53
C SER A 147 6.24 -12.83 16.25
N ASP A 148 7.45 -12.32 16.05
CA ASP A 148 8.04 -11.14 16.69
C ASP A 148 7.81 -9.86 15.89
N ALA A 149 7.43 -9.96 14.61
CA ALA A 149 7.15 -8.80 13.76
C ALA A 149 6.22 -9.09 12.59
N ILE A 150 5.61 -8.03 12.06
CA ILE A 150 5.00 -8.02 10.74
C ILE A 150 6.11 -8.20 9.71
N ASP A 151 5.90 -9.15 8.80
CA ASP A 151 6.79 -9.41 7.67
C ASP A 151 6.30 -8.61 6.45
N TRP A 152 6.94 -7.47 6.21
CA TRP A 152 6.51 -6.52 5.17
C TRP A 152 7.02 -6.90 3.79
N THR A 153 6.13 -6.88 2.81
CA THR A 153 6.45 -7.00 1.38
C THR A 153 6.11 -5.70 0.68
N TYR A 154 7.06 -5.17 -0.09
CA TYR A 154 6.83 -4.04 -0.98
C TYR A 154 6.17 -4.49 -2.28
N PHE A 155 5.07 -3.84 -2.63
CA PHE A 155 4.34 -4.07 -3.87
C PHE A 155 4.44 -2.85 -4.78
N SER A 156 4.59 -3.12 -6.07
CA SER A 156 4.61 -2.08 -7.10
C SER A 156 3.98 -2.59 -8.38
N PHE A 157 3.02 -1.84 -8.90
CA PHE A 157 2.39 -2.10 -10.18
C PHE A 157 1.91 -0.80 -10.83
N SER A 158 1.49 -0.88 -12.09
CA SER A 158 1.03 0.31 -12.82
C SER A 158 -0.28 0.05 -13.54
N PHE A 159 -1.17 1.04 -13.53
CA PHE A 159 -2.45 0.99 -14.26
C PHE A 159 -2.59 2.18 -15.21
N VAL A 160 -3.52 2.09 -16.17
CA VAL A 160 -3.91 3.20 -17.03
C VAL A 160 -5.31 3.66 -16.64
N ALA A 161 -5.48 4.94 -16.32
CA ALA A 161 -6.78 5.44 -15.88
C ALA A 161 -7.80 5.47 -17.04
N GLY A 162 -8.93 4.80 -16.85
CA GLY A 162 -10.06 4.83 -17.80
C GLY A 162 -11.03 5.99 -17.57
N GLN A 163 -10.96 6.64 -16.40
CA GLN A 163 -11.88 7.68 -15.94
C GLN A 163 -11.10 8.90 -15.41
N PRO A 164 -11.74 10.09 -15.26
CA PRO A 164 -11.09 11.26 -14.65
C PRO A 164 -10.95 11.17 -13.12
N SER A 165 -11.52 10.14 -12.50
CA SER A 165 -11.35 9.79 -11.09
C SER A 165 -11.22 8.27 -10.99
N THR A 166 -10.30 7.78 -10.17
CA THR A 166 -10.07 6.36 -9.93
C THR A 166 -10.18 6.08 -8.45
N THR A 167 -10.77 4.95 -8.08
CA THR A 167 -10.81 4.46 -6.70
C THR A 167 -9.82 3.31 -6.55
N ILE A 168 -8.96 3.38 -5.55
CA ILE A 168 -8.16 2.26 -5.06
C ILE A 168 -8.86 1.67 -3.84
N LYS A 169 -8.97 0.34 -3.79
CA LYS A 169 -9.50 -0.40 -2.64
C LYS A 169 -8.50 -1.45 -2.20
N PHE A 170 -8.32 -1.56 -0.89
CA PHE A 170 -7.61 -2.63 -0.24
C PHE A 170 -8.61 -3.36 0.65
N THR A 171 -8.83 -4.65 0.41
CA THR A 171 -9.78 -5.43 1.21
C THR A 171 -9.24 -6.81 1.53
N THR A 172 -9.80 -7.43 2.55
CA THR A 172 -9.60 -8.83 2.88
C THR A 172 -10.96 -9.47 3.14
N ASP A 173 -11.04 -10.78 2.95
CA ASP A 173 -12.21 -11.62 3.25
C ASP A 173 -11.89 -12.70 4.30
N THR A 174 -10.80 -12.50 5.05
CA THR A 174 -10.31 -13.45 6.06
C THR A 174 -10.96 -13.23 7.43
N ASN A 175 -10.97 -14.28 8.26
CA ASN A 175 -11.34 -14.18 9.67
C ASN A 175 -10.21 -13.52 10.47
N SER A 176 -10.50 -12.40 11.15
CA SER A 176 -9.50 -11.64 11.91
C SER A 176 -8.94 -12.38 13.12
N LEU A 177 -9.68 -13.36 13.63
CA LEU A 177 -9.22 -14.23 14.73
C LEU A 177 -8.13 -15.21 14.28
N GLU A 178 -7.99 -15.42 12.97
CA GLU A 178 -7.06 -16.37 12.36
C GLU A 178 -5.95 -15.64 11.57
N HIS A 179 -6.22 -14.44 11.06
CA HIS A 179 -5.34 -13.73 10.13
C HIS A 179 -5.22 -12.24 10.44
N PHE A 180 -3.99 -11.72 10.30
CA PHE A 180 -3.73 -10.28 10.17
C PHE A 180 -3.54 -9.95 8.68
N THR A 181 -4.09 -8.83 8.20
CA THR A 181 -3.82 -8.33 6.84
C THR A 181 -3.45 -6.85 6.92
N VAL A 182 -2.16 -6.56 7.11
CA VAL A 182 -1.69 -5.22 7.44
C VAL A 182 -1.13 -4.53 6.20
N ILE A 183 -1.40 -3.23 6.05
CA ILE A 183 -0.87 -2.37 4.99
C ILE A 183 -0.30 -1.05 5.54
N ASP A 184 0.65 -0.49 4.79
CA ASP A 184 1.25 0.83 5.06
C ASP A 184 1.85 1.45 3.78
N ASP A 185 2.21 2.73 3.83
CA ASP A 185 2.96 3.49 2.81
C ASP A 185 2.32 3.42 1.40
N VAL A 186 1.02 3.66 1.33
CA VAL A 186 0.28 3.68 0.07
C VAL A 186 0.58 4.97 -0.70
N ASN A 187 1.15 4.82 -1.90
CA ASN A 187 1.49 5.93 -2.77
C ASN A 187 1.02 5.67 -4.20
N ILE A 188 0.49 6.72 -4.83
CA ILE A 188 0.12 6.70 -6.25
C ILE A 188 0.65 7.96 -6.93
N VAL A 189 1.49 7.77 -7.95
CA VAL A 189 2.08 8.88 -8.71
C VAL A 189 1.84 8.71 -10.21
N PRO A 190 1.64 9.81 -10.96
CA PRO A 190 1.65 9.78 -12.42
C PRO A 190 2.99 9.27 -12.95
N LEU A 191 2.96 8.27 -13.84
CA LEU A 191 4.12 7.94 -14.66
C LEU A 191 4.15 8.89 -15.84
N ASN A 192 5.09 9.83 -15.83
CA ASN A 192 5.33 10.71 -16.96
C ASN A 192 5.53 9.86 -18.22
N LYS A 193 4.70 10.05 -19.25
CA LYS A 193 5.07 9.60 -20.60
C LYS A 193 6.34 10.40 -20.97
N PRO A 194 7.36 9.79 -21.61
CA PRO A 194 8.43 10.58 -22.21
C PRO A 194 7.78 11.68 -23.04
N ARG A 195 8.10 12.94 -22.74
CA ARG A 195 7.62 14.08 -23.53
C ARG A 195 8.08 13.79 -24.96
N ALA A 196 7.15 13.69 -25.91
CA ALA A 196 7.53 13.59 -27.31
C ALA A 196 8.34 14.84 -27.63
N ILE A 197 9.66 14.70 -27.76
CA ILE A 197 10.52 15.75 -28.30
C ILE A 197 10.22 15.71 -29.80
N LEU A 198 9.40 16.64 -30.26
CA LEU A 198 9.36 16.98 -31.67
C LEU A 198 10.73 17.57 -31.99
N VAL A 199 11.59 16.75 -32.57
CA VAL A 199 12.80 17.25 -33.24
C VAL A 199 12.30 17.78 -34.58
N ASN A 200 12.20 19.11 -34.68
CA ASN A 200 12.04 19.79 -35.96
C ASN A 200 13.38 19.81 -36.70
#